data_AF-A0A448MPH1-F1
#
_entry.id   AF-A0A448MPH1-F1
#
_cell.length_a   1.000
_cell.length_b   1.000
_cell.length_c   1.000
_cell.angle_alpha   90.00
_cell.angle_beta   90.00
_cell.angle_gamma   90.00
#
_symmetry.space_group_name_H-M   'P 1'
#
loop_
_entity.id
_entity.type
_entity.pdbx_description
1 polymer ?
#
loop_
_entity_poly.entity_id
_entity_poly.type
_entity_poly.pdbx_seq_one_letter_code
_entity_poly.pdbx_strand_id
1 'polypeptide(L)' 'MIPGEYKLANGDIHANIGRKTVKIDVVNKGDRPIQVGSHYHFLKQIMPLNLTAL' A
#
# COMPACT_ATOMS: atom_id res chain seq x y z
N MET A 1 -6.50 4.88 -37.86
CA MET A 1 -6.00 3.70 -37.14
C MET A 1 -4.77 4.14 -36.37
N ILE A 2 -4.72 3.98 -35.05
CA ILE A 2 -3.57 4.38 -34.21
C ILE A 2 -2.90 3.11 -33.70
N PRO A 3 -1.75 2.69 -34.27
CA PRO A 3 -1.01 1.54 -33.77
C PRO A 3 -0.60 1.74 -32.30
N GLY A 4 -0.95 0.79 -31.44
CA GLY A 4 -0.61 0.82 -30.01
C GLY A 4 -1.57 1.63 -29.13
N GLU A 5 -2.70 2.14 -29.67
CA GLU A 5 -3.69 2.81 -28.82
C GLU A 5 -4.33 1.84 -27.81
N TYR A 6 -4.47 2.29 -26.57
CA TYR A 6 -5.33 1.63 -25.61
C TYR A 6 -6.75 2.17 -25.73
N LYS A 7 -7.72 1.26 -25.80
CA LYS A 7 -9.15 1.56 -25.63
C LYS A 7 -9.59 0.99 -24.29
N LEU A 8 -9.38 1.76 -23.24
CA LEU A 8 -9.71 1.33 -21.88
C LEU A 8 -11.23 1.32 -21.71
N ALA A 9 -11.73 0.33 -20.96
CA ALA A 9 -13.12 0.32 -20.55
C ALA A 9 -13.38 1.44 -19.53
N ASN A 10 -14.63 1.91 -19.47
CA ASN A 10 -15.06 2.85 -18.45
C ASN A 10 -15.21 2.15 -17.10
N GLY A 11 -14.96 2.89 -16.01
CA GLY A 11 -15.15 2.43 -14.63
C GLY A 11 -13.85 2.06 -13.91
N ASP A 12 -13.96 1.84 -12.60
CA ASP A 12 -12.84 1.55 -11.71
C ASP A 12 -12.65 0.05 -11.47
N ILE A 13 -11.40 -0.36 -11.21
CA ILE A 13 -11.08 -1.71 -10.74
C ILE A 13 -10.87 -1.66 -9.23
N HIS A 14 -11.79 -2.25 -8.48
CA HIS A 14 -11.67 -2.35 -7.03
C HIS A 14 -10.67 -3.46 -6.64
N ALA A 15 -9.60 -3.09 -5.97
CA ALA A 15 -8.61 -4.04 -5.47
C ALA A 15 -9.04 -4.67 -4.12
N ASN A 16 -8.52 -5.87 -3.82
CA ASN A 16 -8.62 -6.52 -2.51
C ASN A 16 -10.04 -6.76 -1.98
N ILE A 17 -11.04 -6.86 -2.86
CA ILE A 17 -12.46 -7.10 -2.49
C ILE A 17 -12.59 -8.36 -1.62
N GLY A 18 -13.41 -8.25 -0.57
CA GLY A 18 -13.75 -9.37 0.33
C GLY A 18 -12.65 -9.78 1.31
N ARG A 19 -11.49 -9.10 1.30
CA ARG A 19 -10.42 -9.36 2.28
C ARG A 19 -10.62 -8.52 3.54
N LYS A 20 -10.27 -9.09 4.69
CA LYS A 20 -10.20 -8.34 5.95
C LYS A 20 -9.08 -7.32 5.86
N THR A 21 -9.37 -6.09 6.28
CA THR A 21 -8.44 -4.97 6.28
C THR A 21 -8.41 -4.32 7.66
N VAL A 22 -7.31 -3.63 7.95
CA VAL A 22 -7.14 -2.84 9.17
C VAL A 22 -6.47 -1.53 8.79
N LYS A 23 -6.83 -0.45 9.47
CA LYS A 23 -6.17 0.85 9.36
C LYS A 23 -5.31 1.06 10.60
N ILE A 24 -4.10 1.56 10.38
CA ILE A 24 -3.09 1.77 11.42
C ILE A 24 -2.36 3.08 11.13
N ASP A 25 -1.98 3.79 12.18
CA ASP A 25 -1.12 4.96 12.05
C ASP A 25 0.36 4.53 12.13
N VAL A 26 1.18 5.17 11.30
CA VAL A 26 2.58 4.81 11.11
C VAL A 26 3.44 6.06 11.19
N VAL A 27 4.47 6.02 12.05
CA VAL A 27 5.44 7.10 12.19
C VAL A 27 6.85 6.54 12.01
N ASN A 28 7.61 7.12 11.09
CA ASN A 28 9.04 6.87 10.97
C ASN A 28 9.80 7.76 11.97
N LYS A 29 10.47 7.14 12.96
CA LYS A 29 11.31 7.83 13.95
C LYS A 29 12.80 7.86 13.57
N GLY A 30 13.16 7.23 12.45
CA GLY A 30 14.54 7.20 11.96
C GLY A 30 14.98 8.52 11.35
N ASP A 31 16.28 8.63 11.10
CA ASP A 31 16.93 9.78 10.47
C ASP A 31 16.96 9.68 8.93
N ARG A 32 16.40 8.61 8.36
CA ARG A 32 16.42 8.32 6.93
C ARG A 32 15.02 7.99 6.38
N PRO A 33 14.77 8.24 5.08
CA PRO A 33 13.52 7.87 4.43
C PRO A 33 13.27 6.36 4.44
N ILE A 34 12.00 5.96 4.54
CA ILE A 34 11.55 4.57 4.46
C ILE A 34 10.44 4.47 3.41
N GLN A 35 10.53 3.46 2.55
CA GLN A 35 9.50 3.08 1.58
C GLN A 35 9.11 1.61 1.80
N VAL A 36 7.81 1.30 1.74
CA VAL A 36 7.30 -0.05 1.96
C VAL A 36 6.53 -0.53 0.73
N GLY A 37 6.84 -1.75 0.27
CA GLY A 37 6.16 -2.38 -0.87
C GLY A 37 4.79 -2.98 -0.49
N SER A 38 3.90 -3.11 -1.48
CA SER A 38 2.50 -3.55 -1.28
C SER A 38 2.33 -4.96 -0.68
N HIS A 39 3.31 -5.84 -0.84
CA HIS A 39 3.29 -7.22 -0.35
C HIS A 39 4.33 -7.47 0.75
N TYR A 40 4.88 -6.42 1.34
CA TYR A 40 5.77 -6.55 2.48
C TYR A 40 4.98 -6.99 3.72
N HIS A 41 5.52 -7.91 4.50
CA HIS A 41 4.85 -8.38 5.71
C HIS A 41 4.97 -7.34 6.85
N PHE A 42 3.98 -6.45 6.91
CA PHE A 42 4.00 -5.23 7.71
C PHE A 42 4.24 -5.42 9.22
N LEU A 43 3.75 -6.54 9.80
CA LEU A 43 3.75 -6.77 11.25
C LEU A 43 4.95 -7.56 11.79
N LYS A 44 5.90 -8.00 10.95
CA LYS A 44 7.00 -8.87 11.42
C LYS A 44 8.33 -8.15 11.60
N GLN A 45 8.60 -7.01 10.93
CA GLN A 45 9.97 -6.48 10.92
C GLN A 45 10.16 -5.03 10.47
N ILE A 46 9.71 -4.03 11.23
CA ILE A 46 10.26 -2.67 11.11
C ILE A 46 10.55 -2.11 12.51
N MET A 47 11.77 -2.36 13.00
CA MET A 47 12.26 -1.95 14.32
C MET A 47 12.16 -0.42 14.60
N PRO A 48 12.24 0.52 13.61
CA PRO A 48 12.06 1.95 13.87
C PRO A 48 10.63 2.50 13.70
N LEU A 49 9.63 1.69 13.29
CA LEU A 49 8.24 2.14 13.15
C LEU A 49 7.43 1.72 14.38
N ASN A 50 7.00 2.69 15.18
CA ASN A 50 6.05 2.41 16.25
C ASN A 50 4.64 2.40 15.66
N LEU A 51 4.03 1.22 15.59
CA LEU A 51 2.63 1.04 15.23
C LEU A 51 1.79 1.43 16.45
N THR A 52 1.14 2.58 16.42
CA THR A 52 0.19 2.96 17.47
C THR A 52 -1.20 2.76 16.89
N ALA A 53 -1.96 1.81 17.43
CA ALA A 53 -3.39 1.73 17.19
C ALA A 53 -4.05 2.77 18.11
N LEU A 54 -4.71 3.77 17.53
CA LEU A 54 -5.72 4.56 18.23
C LEU A 54 -7.00 3.73 18.36
#